data_AF-A0A396QHE8-F1
#
_entry.id   AF-A0A396QHE8-F1
#
_cell.length_a   1.000
_cell.length_b   1.000
_cell.length_c   1.000
_cell.angle_alpha   90.00
_cell.angle_beta   90.00
_cell.angle_gamma   90.00
#
_symmetry.space_group_name_H-M   'P 1'
#
loop_
_entity.id
_entity.type
_entity.pdbx_description
1 polymer ?
#
loop_
_entity_poly.entity_id
_entity_poly.type
_entity_poly.pdbx_seq_one_letter_code
_entity_poly.pdbx_strand_id
1 'polypeptide(L)'
;MKIGLCLAYKGVNYGMLLQAFATQRIVEKMGYETEIIDYKRVGYKHIRMTPWLPVYFVTELIKQQKKKKDTPVLDRVHRVNLDERKKVSNIFIENKLLNRVKCNGIIELEKYTRESFNGVLVGSDQIWPPDAAFGNFTTLRFAPDSMNKISYATSLGVSQYPFYCKSSAAQFWKRINHISVREEQGKKIINDICNVPVQVVLDPTYLFTKDEWKELIPEERLINEKYILCYFLGSTQEHKKLARAYADKLGIKLVTILSTESVSPIDTALLMK
;
A
#
# COMPACT_ATOMS: atom_id res chain seq x y z
N MET A 1 -0.36 16.91 -20.11
CA MET A 1 -0.23 17.29 -18.68
C MET A 1 0.43 16.14 -17.95
N LYS A 2 1.33 16.42 -17.02
CA LYS A 2 2.12 15.41 -16.29
C LYS A 2 1.75 15.35 -14.82
N ILE A 3 1.53 14.15 -14.31
CA ILE A 3 1.07 13.89 -12.93
C ILE A 3 2.15 13.11 -12.16
N GLY A 4 2.54 13.65 -11.01
CA GLY A 4 3.44 12.96 -10.08
C GLY A 4 2.68 11.98 -9.20
N LEU A 5 3.09 10.71 -9.19
CA LEU A 5 2.43 9.64 -8.45
C LEU A 5 3.18 9.30 -7.17
N CYS A 6 2.49 9.45 -6.03
CA CYS A 6 2.94 9.06 -4.69
C CYS A 6 2.32 7.71 -4.31
N LEU A 7 2.89 6.61 -4.80
CA LEU A 7 2.35 5.26 -4.64
C LEU A 7 3.14 4.45 -3.60
N ALA A 8 2.48 3.51 -2.93
CA ALA A 8 3.15 2.44 -2.20
C ALA A 8 3.57 1.35 -3.20
N TYR A 9 4.88 1.18 -3.45
CA TYR A 9 5.38 0.15 -4.38
C TYR A 9 6.72 -0.50 -3.95
N LYS A 10 7.38 -0.01 -2.90
CA LYS A 10 8.75 -0.41 -2.52
C LYS A 10 8.83 -1.66 -1.62
N GLY A 11 8.03 -2.67 -1.88
CA GLY A 11 8.02 -3.88 -1.05
C GLY A 11 7.50 -5.09 -1.80
N VAL A 12 7.15 -6.12 -1.03
CA VAL A 12 6.94 -7.50 -1.54
C VAL A 12 5.48 -7.96 -1.49
N ASN A 13 4.58 -7.06 -1.10
CA ASN A 13 3.15 -7.34 -1.07
C ASN A 13 2.59 -7.22 -2.50
N TYR A 14 1.95 -8.27 -2.98
CA TYR A 14 1.39 -8.31 -4.34
C TYR A 14 0.29 -7.28 -4.54
N GLY A 15 -0.61 -7.10 -3.57
CA GLY A 15 -1.68 -6.11 -3.66
C GLY A 15 -1.13 -4.70 -3.82
N MET A 16 -0.10 -4.35 -3.05
CA MET A 16 0.59 -3.06 -3.15
C MET A 16 1.21 -2.83 -4.54
N LEU A 17 1.86 -3.84 -5.14
CA LEU A 17 2.45 -3.71 -6.49
C LEU A 17 1.37 -3.59 -7.57
N LEU A 18 0.33 -4.42 -7.50
CA LEU A 18 -0.76 -4.46 -8.48
C LEU A 18 -1.59 -3.19 -8.45
N GLN A 19 -1.88 -2.63 -7.26
CA GLN A 19 -2.60 -1.36 -7.16
C GLN A 19 -1.74 -0.20 -7.70
N ALA A 20 -0.43 -0.20 -7.44
CA ALA A 20 0.45 0.86 -7.95
C ALA A 20 0.51 0.83 -9.47
N PHE A 21 0.65 -0.36 -10.05
CA PHE A 21 0.57 -0.57 -11.50
C PHE A 21 -0.79 -0.11 -12.06
N ALA A 22 -1.89 -0.56 -11.46
CA ALA A 22 -3.23 -0.21 -11.92
C ALA A 22 -3.44 1.32 -11.87
N THR A 23 -3.04 1.97 -10.76
CA THR A 23 -3.11 3.42 -10.60
C THR A 23 -2.39 4.14 -11.73
N GLN A 24 -1.13 3.77 -12.00
CA GLN A 24 -0.33 4.37 -13.06
C GLN A 24 -1.04 4.25 -14.42
N ARG A 25 -1.46 3.03 -14.78
CA ARG A 25 -2.06 2.74 -16.08
C ARG A 25 -3.44 3.40 -16.28
N ILE A 26 -4.24 3.52 -15.24
CA ILE A 26 -5.55 4.20 -15.32
C ILE A 26 -5.35 5.68 -15.59
N VAL A 27 -4.42 6.32 -14.89
CA VAL A 27 -4.11 7.74 -15.10
C VAL A 27 -3.55 7.97 -16.51
N GLU A 28 -2.70 7.05 -17.01
CA GLU A 28 -2.22 7.07 -18.40
C GLU A 28 -3.35 6.87 -19.42
N LYS A 29 -4.28 5.94 -19.16
CA LYS A 29 -5.45 5.70 -20.01
C LYS A 29 -6.40 6.90 -20.09
N MET A 30 -6.40 7.76 -19.07
CA MET A 30 -7.11 9.05 -19.06
C MET A 30 -6.39 10.14 -19.88
N GLY A 31 -5.22 9.85 -20.47
CA GLY A 31 -4.48 10.77 -21.34
C GLY A 31 -3.43 11.62 -20.64
N TYR A 32 -3.07 11.29 -19.38
CA TYR A 32 -2.03 12.00 -18.63
C TYR A 32 -0.70 11.27 -18.70
N GLU A 33 0.40 12.03 -18.80
CA GLU A 33 1.73 11.48 -18.55
C GLU A 33 1.93 11.28 -17.05
N THR A 34 2.60 10.19 -16.67
CA THR A 34 2.83 9.88 -15.25
C THR A 34 4.30 9.67 -14.96
N GLU A 35 4.70 10.08 -13.76
CA GLU A 35 5.96 9.64 -13.15
C GLU A 35 5.73 9.21 -11.72
N ILE A 36 6.29 8.07 -11.35
CA ILE A 36 6.28 7.61 -9.96
C ILE A 36 7.43 8.27 -9.22
N ILE A 37 7.10 8.97 -8.14
CA ILE A 37 8.08 9.68 -7.34
C ILE A 37 8.73 8.69 -6.36
N ASP A 38 9.99 8.34 -6.63
CA ASP A 38 10.86 7.57 -5.75
C ASP A 38 11.48 8.51 -4.70
N TYR A 39 10.69 8.85 -3.69
CA TYR A 39 11.15 9.70 -2.60
C TYR A 39 12.03 8.91 -1.63
N LYS A 40 13.25 9.43 -1.40
CA LYS A 40 14.13 8.99 -0.31
C LYS A 40 14.29 10.13 0.68
N ARG A 41 13.82 9.91 1.90
CA ARG A 41 14.00 10.89 2.97
C ARG A 41 15.48 10.97 3.37
N VAL A 42 16.05 12.16 3.30
CA VAL A 42 17.42 12.46 3.73
C VAL A 42 17.37 13.41 4.92
N GLY A 43 17.88 12.95 6.07
CA GLY A 43 17.97 13.72 7.31
C GLY A 43 16.66 13.87 8.11
N TYR A 44 16.80 14.48 9.30
CA TYR A 44 15.70 14.76 10.23
C TYR A 44 15.14 16.18 10.13
N LYS A 45 15.77 17.05 9.30
CA LYS A 45 15.57 18.50 9.27
C LYS A 45 14.14 18.97 8.93
N HIS A 46 13.22 18.07 8.59
CA HIS A 46 11.83 18.38 8.24
C HIS A 46 10.81 17.47 8.92
N ILE A 47 11.15 16.86 10.06
CA ILE A 47 10.11 16.34 10.95
C ILE A 47 9.32 17.53 11.44
N ARG A 48 8.01 17.50 11.22
CA ARG A 48 7.16 18.51 11.81
C ARG A 48 7.17 18.35 13.32
N MET A 49 7.83 19.28 14.00
CA MET A 49 7.78 19.43 15.45
C MET A 49 6.32 19.76 15.83
N THR A 50 5.62 18.77 16.37
CA THR A 50 4.29 18.97 16.95
C THR A 50 4.40 18.69 18.45
N PRO A 51 3.60 19.36 19.31
CA PRO A 51 3.59 19.07 20.75
C PRO A 51 3.31 17.59 21.08
N TRP A 52 2.69 16.89 20.12
CA TRP A 52 2.29 15.50 20.23
C TRP A 52 3.33 14.49 19.75
N LEU A 53 4.42 14.96 19.16
CA LEU A 53 5.49 14.09 18.66
C LEU A 53 6.08 13.19 19.77
N PRO A 54 6.28 13.66 21.03
CA PRO A 54 6.71 12.80 22.13
C PRO A 54 5.69 11.69 22.45
N VAL A 55 4.38 12.01 22.44
CA VAL A 55 3.31 11.02 22.66
C VAL A 55 3.35 9.95 21.57
N TYR A 56 3.49 10.36 20.30
CA TYR A 56 3.68 9.44 19.18
C TYR A 56 4.89 8.51 19.41
N PHE A 57 6.07 9.06 19.74
CA PHE A 57 7.26 8.25 19.99
C PHE A 57 7.09 7.26 21.15
N VAL A 58 6.45 7.66 22.25
CA VAL A 58 6.14 6.75 23.37
C VAL A 58 5.22 5.62 22.91
N THR A 59 4.15 5.93 22.17
CA THR A 59 3.25 4.90 21.65
C THR A 59 3.93 3.95 20.67
N GLU A 60 4.82 4.45 19.83
CA GLU A 60 5.61 3.62 18.92
C GLU A 60 6.63 2.74 19.63
N LEU A 61 7.28 3.25 20.69
CA LEU A 61 8.16 2.43 21.54
C LEU A 61 7.41 1.26 22.19
N ILE A 62 6.20 1.51 22.72
CA ILE A 62 5.36 0.47 23.31
C ILE A 62 4.95 -0.57 22.26
N LYS A 63 4.53 -0.13 21.07
CA LYS A 63 4.18 -1.03 19.96
C LYS A 63 5.37 -1.87 19.51
N GLN A 64 6.55 -1.27 19.37
CA GLN A 64 7.77 -1.98 18.98
C GLN A 64 8.17 -3.04 20.00
N GLN A 65 8.03 -2.76 21.30
CA GLN A 65 8.29 -3.74 22.34
C GLN A 65 7.33 -4.93 22.27
N LYS A 66 6.02 -4.69 22.07
CA LYS A 66 5.04 -5.78 21.86
C LYS A 66 5.35 -6.57 20.59
N LYS A 67 5.62 -5.90 19.48
CA LYS A 67 5.88 -6.54 18.18
C LYS A 67 7.14 -7.42 18.22
N LYS A 68 8.22 -6.98 18.88
CA LYS A 68 9.43 -7.79 19.08
C LYS A 68 9.15 -9.08 19.85
N LYS A 69 8.22 -9.06 20.79
CA LYS A 69 7.83 -10.22 21.59
C LYS A 69 7.03 -11.25 20.78
N ASP A 70 6.26 -10.78 19.80
CA ASP A 70 5.34 -11.60 19.00
C ASP A 70 5.83 -11.91 17.58
N THR A 71 7.06 -11.56 17.20
CA THR A 71 7.57 -11.82 15.84
C THR A 71 8.01 -13.29 15.71
N PRO A 72 7.28 -14.14 14.96
CA PRO A 72 7.69 -15.52 14.78
C PRO A 72 9.01 -15.60 14.00
N VAL A 73 9.89 -16.51 14.41
CA VAL A 73 11.07 -16.84 13.61
C VAL A 73 10.60 -17.50 12.33
N LEU A 74 10.91 -16.89 11.19
CA LEU A 74 10.58 -17.46 9.88
C LEU A 74 11.30 -18.79 9.71
N ASP A 75 10.57 -19.86 9.40
CA ASP A 75 11.19 -21.13 9.01
C ASP A 75 11.85 -21.04 7.62
N ARG A 76 12.49 -22.13 7.19
CA ARG A 76 13.19 -22.18 5.91
C ARG A 76 12.26 -21.90 4.72
N VAL A 77 11.04 -22.43 4.72
CA VAL A 77 10.07 -22.27 3.61
C VAL A 77 9.68 -20.80 3.48
N HIS A 78 9.38 -20.14 4.59
CA HIS A 78 8.97 -18.74 4.60
C HIS A 78 10.12 -17.79 4.25
N ARG A 79 11.35 -18.11 4.64
CA ARG A 79 12.54 -17.34 4.19
C ARG A 79 12.75 -17.44 2.68
N VAL A 80 12.69 -18.65 2.12
CA VAL A 80 12.81 -18.86 0.67
C VAL A 80 11.69 -18.12 -0.07
N ASN A 81 10.44 -18.24 0.38
CA ASN A 81 9.31 -17.51 -0.19
C ASN A 81 9.52 -15.98 -0.14
N LEU A 82 10.03 -15.45 0.98
CA LEU A 82 10.29 -14.02 1.10
C LEU A 82 11.38 -13.55 0.11
N ASP A 83 12.44 -14.34 -0.08
CA ASP A 83 13.51 -14.00 -1.00
C ASP A 83 13.07 -14.10 -2.47
N GLU A 84 12.30 -15.12 -2.83
CA GLU A 84 11.68 -15.22 -4.17
C GLU A 84 10.70 -14.07 -4.42
N ARG A 85 9.89 -13.71 -3.42
CA ARG A 85 9.01 -12.54 -3.52
C ARG A 85 9.78 -11.25 -3.75
N LYS A 86 10.92 -11.03 -3.08
CA LYS A 86 11.78 -9.86 -3.35
C LYS A 86 12.26 -9.83 -4.79
N LYS A 87 12.74 -10.96 -5.31
CA LYS A 87 13.20 -11.07 -6.71
C LYS A 87 12.06 -10.73 -7.68
N VAL A 88 10.91 -11.40 -7.55
CA VAL A 88 9.75 -11.18 -8.42
C VAL A 88 9.22 -9.74 -8.29
N SER A 89 9.20 -9.18 -7.09
CA SER A 89 8.76 -7.80 -6.86
C SER A 89 9.70 -6.80 -7.53
N ASN A 90 11.01 -6.99 -7.45
CA ASN A 90 11.97 -6.13 -8.13
C ASN A 90 11.82 -6.21 -9.65
N ILE A 91 11.70 -7.42 -10.20
CA ILE A 91 11.45 -7.64 -11.63
C ILE A 91 10.15 -6.94 -12.06
N PHE A 92 9.07 -7.06 -11.28
CA PHE A 92 7.80 -6.40 -11.56
C PHE A 92 7.94 -4.87 -11.52
N ILE A 93 8.58 -4.31 -10.49
CA ILE A 93 8.82 -2.88 -10.37
C ILE A 93 9.61 -2.38 -11.59
N GLU A 94 10.71 -3.04 -11.94
CA GLU A 94 11.55 -2.66 -13.08
C GLU A 94 10.81 -2.71 -14.41
N ASN A 95 10.02 -3.76 -14.66
CA ASN A 95 9.40 -4.00 -15.95
C ASN A 95 8.01 -3.37 -16.13
N LYS A 96 7.29 -3.09 -15.03
CA LYS A 96 5.87 -2.69 -15.08
C LYS A 96 5.58 -1.31 -14.49
N LEU A 97 6.42 -0.80 -13.58
CA LEU A 97 6.25 0.54 -13.00
C LEU A 97 7.16 1.54 -13.72
N LEU A 98 6.68 2.13 -14.79
CA LEU A 98 7.49 2.94 -15.70
C LEU A 98 7.76 4.36 -15.15
N ASN A 99 8.75 5.05 -15.73
CA ASN A 99 9.03 6.47 -15.49
C ASN A 99 9.14 6.84 -14.00
N ARG A 100 10.14 6.28 -13.31
CA ARG A 100 10.40 6.58 -11.90
C ARG A 100 11.44 7.67 -11.77
N VAL A 101 11.13 8.72 -11.01
CA VAL A 101 12.07 9.80 -10.68
C VAL A 101 12.53 9.70 -9.24
N LYS A 102 13.85 9.71 -9.01
CA LYS A 102 14.42 9.74 -7.67
C LYS A 102 14.44 11.17 -7.15
N CYS A 103 13.94 11.38 -5.93
CA CYS A 103 14.05 12.64 -5.22
C CYS A 103 14.63 12.39 -3.82
N ASN A 104 15.82 12.91 -3.55
CA ASN A 104 16.55 12.72 -2.30
C ASN A 104 16.39 13.95 -1.40
N GLY A 105 15.54 13.81 -0.38
CA GLY A 105 15.25 14.89 0.56
C GLY A 105 14.14 15.83 0.06
N ILE A 106 13.60 16.61 1.00
CA ILE A 106 12.38 17.39 0.74
C ILE A 106 12.62 18.52 -0.26
N ILE A 107 13.80 19.14 -0.25
CA ILE A 107 14.12 20.30 -1.12
C ILE A 107 14.09 19.88 -2.59
N GLU A 108 14.71 18.75 -2.92
CA GLU A 108 14.70 18.19 -4.27
C GLU A 108 13.28 17.79 -4.68
N LEU A 109 12.54 17.13 -3.77
CA LEU A 109 11.15 16.76 -4.02
C LEU A 109 10.26 17.97 -4.34
N GLU A 110 10.34 19.04 -3.53
CA GLU A 110 9.56 20.26 -3.72
C GLU A 110 9.93 20.98 -5.02
N LYS A 111 11.23 21.08 -5.31
CA LYS A 111 11.73 21.71 -6.54
C LYS A 111 11.24 20.94 -7.77
N TYR A 112 11.53 19.64 -7.83
CA TYR A 112 11.19 18.81 -8.98
C TYR A 112 9.67 18.80 -9.23
N THR A 113 8.89 18.69 -8.15
CA THR A 113 7.43 18.72 -8.22
C THR A 113 6.93 20.00 -8.88
N ARG A 114 7.42 21.16 -8.45
CA ARG A 114 7.00 22.46 -8.98
C ARG A 114 7.35 22.65 -10.46
N GLU A 115 8.50 22.13 -10.87
CA GLU A 115 9.02 22.31 -12.23
C GLU A 115 8.45 21.30 -13.23
N SER A 116 8.11 20.09 -12.77
CA SER A 116 7.82 18.95 -13.65
C SER A 116 6.37 18.52 -13.70
N PHE A 117 5.54 18.85 -12.69
CA PHE A 117 4.17 18.33 -12.59
C PHE A 117 3.10 19.41 -12.61
N ASN A 118 1.97 19.09 -13.25
CA ASN A 118 0.76 19.90 -13.22
C ASN A 118 -0.15 19.52 -12.03
N GLY A 119 0.03 18.34 -11.47
CA GLY A 119 -0.71 17.83 -10.33
C GLY A 119 0.01 16.64 -9.70
N VAL A 120 -0.37 16.30 -8.48
CA VAL A 120 0.13 15.13 -7.75
C VAL A 120 -1.02 14.27 -7.25
N LEU A 121 -0.83 12.96 -7.34
CA LEU A 121 -1.80 11.96 -6.89
C LEU A 121 -1.15 11.06 -5.84
N VAL A 122 -1.85 10.86 -4.73
CA VAL A 122 -1.48 9.90 -3.69
C VAL A 122 -2.51 8.79 -3.65
N GLY A 123 -2.07 7.54 -3.65
CA GLY A 123 -2.97 6.39 -3.71
C GLY A 123 -2.36 5.20 -4.45
N SER A 124 -3.11 4.13 -4.68
CA SER A 124 -4.03 3.58 -3.67
C SER A 124 -3.20 2.94 -2.53
N ASP A 125 -3.86 2.20 -1.64
CA ASP A 125 -3.32 1.47 -0.48
C ASP A 125 -3.34 2.22 0.86
N GLN A 126 -2.91 1.53 1.92
CA GLN A 126 -2.84 1.99 3.29
C GLN A 126 -1.68 2.98 3.48
N ILE A 127 -1.81 4.15 2.89
CA ILE A 127 -0.78 5.20 2.90
C ILE A 127 -1.09 6.37 3.84
N TRP A 128 -2.27 6.37 4.47
CA TRP A 128 -2.62 7.27 5.58
C TRP A 128 -2.84 6.57 6.94
N PRO A 129 -1.95 5.66 7.38
CA PRO A 129 -1.93 5.27 8.78
C PRO A 129 -1.59 6.49 9.68
N PRO A 130 -1.88 6.44 11.00
CA PRO A 130 -1.72 7.58 11.89
C PRO A 130 -0.38 8.32 11.85
N ASP A 131 0.71 7.62 11.57
CA ASP A 131 2.07 8.13 11.41
C ASP A 131 2.23 9.04 10.18
N ALA A 132 1.41 8.85 9.13
CA ALA A 132 1.37 9.72 7.98
C ALA A 132 1.12 11.18 8.38
N ALA A 133 0.40 11.43 9.49
CA ALA A 133 0.17 12.76 10.02
C ALA A 133 1.46 13.57 10.26
N PHE A 134 2.61 12.91 10.44
CA PHE A 134 3.91 13.55 10.65
C PHE A 134 4.85 13.49 9.43
N GLY A 135 4.40 12.85 8.34
CA GLY A 135 5.14 12.75 7.08
C GLY A 135 4.79 13.87 6.11
N ASN A 136 5.64 14.03 5.08
CA ASN A 136 5.44 15.00 3.99
C ASN A 136 4.99 14.35 2.67
N PHE A 137 5.49 13.15 2.37
CA PHE A 137 5.33 12.52 1.05
C PHE A 137 3.91 12.02 0.82
N THR A 138 3.41 11.09 1.65
CA THR A 138 2.06 10.54 1.48
C THR A 138 0.95 11.54 1.82
N THR A 139 1.28 12.63 2.50
CA THR A 139 0.35 13.73 2.82
C THR A 139 0.34 14.84 1.79
N LEU A 140 1.16 14.72 0.74
CA LEU A 140 1.32 15.72 -0.34
C LEU A 140 1.70 17.12 0.18
N ARG A 141 2.28 17.23 1.39
CA ARG A 141 2.60 18.53 2.00
C ARG A 141 3.67 19.31 1.23
N PHE A 142 4.54 18.58 0.52
CA PHE A 142 5.60 19.13 -0.32
C PHE A 142 5.05 19.89 -1.54
N ALA A 143 3.84 19.55 -2.01
CA ALA A 143 3.26 20.21 -3.17
C ALA A 143 2.72 21.60 -2.80
N PRO A 144 2.96 22.63 -3.63
CA PRO A 144 2.48 23.99 -3.37
C PRO A 144 0.95 24.06 -3.37
N ASP A 145 0.37 25.11 -2.77
CA ASP A 145 -1.10 25.24 -2.67
C ASP A 145 -1.79 25.54 -3.99
N SER A 146 -1.07 26.09 -4.97
CA SER A 146 -1.55 26.28 -6.33
C SER A 146 -1.64 24.97 -7.14
N MET A 147 -1.01 23.88 -6.70
CA MET A 147 -0.99 22.62 -7.42
C MET A 147 -2.21 21.76 -7.08
N ASN A 148 -2.79 21.14 -8.10
CA ASN A 148 -3.88 20.18 -7.91
C ASN A 148 -3.36 18.93 -7.18
N LYS A 149 -3.91 18.68 -5.99
CA LYS A 149 -3.59 17.56 -5.10
C LYS A 149 -4.77 16.60 -5.05
N ILE A 150 -4.53 15.35 -5.41
CA ILE A 150 -5.55 14.31 -5.52
C ILE A 150 -5.19 13.15 -4.60
N SER A 151 -6.18 12.65 -3.87
CA SER A 151 -6.12 11.35 -3.22
C SER A 151 -7.07 10.39 -3.91
N TYR A 152 -6.55 9.26 -4.40
CA TYR A 152 -7.33 8.22 -5.03
C TYR A 152 -7.32 6.93 -4.21
N ALA A 153 -8.51 6.46 -3.79
CA ALA A 153 -8.71 5.17 -3.12
C ALA A 153 -7.79 4.91 -1.91
N THR A 154 -7.30 5.96 -1.25
CA THR A 154 -6.42 5.81 -0.09
C THR A 154 -7.11 5.12 1.08
N SER A 155 -6.31 4.44 1.91
CA SER A 155 -6.81 3.78 3.12
C SER A 155 -6.07 4.28 4.35
N LEU A 156 -6.84 4.40 5.44
CA LEU A 156 -6.30 4.78 6.75
C LEU A 156 -5.80 3.54 7.51
N GLY A 157 -6.36 2.36 7.21
CA GLY A 157 -6.01 1.10 7.87
C GLY A 157 -6.26 1.06 9.36
N VAL A 158 -7.11 1.96 9.87
CA VAL A 158 -7.47 2.05 11.29
C VAL A 158 -8.95 2.34 11.44
N SER A 159 -9.55 1.80 12.49
CA SER A 159 -10.94 2.08 12.84
C SER A 159 -11.13 3.44 13.52
N GLN A 160 -10.05 3.97 14.10
CA GLN A 160 -10.03 5.26 14.77
C GLN A 160 -8.69 5.95 14.54
N TYR A 161 -8.73 7.27 14.31
CA TYR A 161 -7.52 8.08 14.23
C TYR A 161 -7.15 8.62 15.61
N PRO A 162 -5.92 8.37 16.12
CA PRO A 162 -5.50 8.83 17.43
C PRO A 162 -5.61 10.35 17.58
N PHE A 163 -6.07 10.82 18.74
CA PHE A 163 -6.35 12.24 18.99
C PHE A 163 -5.15 13.14 18.69
N TYR A 164 -3.94 12.67 19.01
CA TYR A 164 -2.68 13.37 18.81
C TYR A 164 -2.28 13.53 17.34
N CYS A 165 -2.85 12.74 16.43
CA CYS A 165 -2.63 12.87 14.99
C CYS A 165 -3.70 13.74 14.30
N LYS A 166 -4.88 13.93 14.91
CA LYS A 166 -6.06 14.54 14.27
C LYS A 166 -5.80 15.96 13.75
N SER A 167 -5.20 16.84 14.56
CA SER A 167 -4.93 18.22 14.16
C SER A 167 -3.97 18.30 12.96
N SER A 168 -2.90 17.52 12.96
CA SER A 168 -1.99 17.48 11.82
C SER A 168 -2.67 16.88 10.58
N ALA A 169 -3.44 15.81 10.75
CA ALA A 169 -4.14 15.19 9.64
C ALA A 169 -5.17 16.11 8.98
N ALA A 170 -5.98 16.79 9.78
CA ALA A 170 -6.91 17.83 9.32
C ALA A 170 -6.22 18.88 8.43
N GLN A 171 -5.00 19.29 8.78
CA GLN A 171 -4.27 20.31 8.03
C GLN A 171 -3.82 19.84 6.64
N PHE A 172 -3.47 18.56 6.44
CA PHE A 172 -3.11 18.11 5.09
C PHE A 172 -4.35 17.71 4.28
N TRP A 173 -5.35 17.06 4.89
CA TRP A 173 -6.59 16.73 4.18
C TRP A 173 -7.27 17.98 3.62
N LYS A 174 -7.35 19.08 4.39
CA LYS A 174 -7.90 20.35 3.91
C LYS A 174 -7.13 20.98 2.73
N ARG A 175 -5.89 20.55 2.47
CA ARG A 175 -5.06 21.02 1.34
C ARG A 175 -5.18 20.13 0.11
N ILE A 176 -5.89 19.00 0.18
CA ILE A 176 -6.10 18.10 -0.96
C ILE A 176 -7.40 18.52 -1.65
N ASN A 177 -7.32 18.81 -2.95
CA ASN A 177 -8.44 19.32 -3.74
C ASN A 177 -9.54 18.26 -3.93
N HIS A 178 -9.14 17.01 -4.14
CA HIS A 178 -10.05 15.89 -4.36
C HIS A 178 -9.64 14.71 -3.50
N ILE A 179 -10.52 14.29 -2.59
CA ILE A 179 -10.25 13.18 -1.67
C ILE A 179 -11.20 12.03 -1.99
N SER A 180 -10.62 10.87 -2.25
CA SER A 180 -11.33 9.60 -2.23
C SER A 180 -10.58 8.54 -1.43
N VAL A 181 -11.36 7.65 -0.85
CA VAL A 181 -10.90 6.52 -0.03
C VAL A 181 -11.56 5.23 -0.52
N ARG A 182 -10.99 4.07 -0.20
CA ARG A 182 -11.54 2.77 -0.61
C ARG A 182 -12.51 2.13 0.41
N GLU A 183 -12.71 2.77 1.56
CA GLU A 183 -13.59 2.28 2.62
C GLU A 183 -14.46 3.38 3.27
N GLU A 184 -15.71 3.05 3.61
CA GLU A 184 -16.65 3.95 4.31
C GLU A 184 -16.10 4.41 5.67
N GLN A 185 -15.35 3.55 6.36
CA GLN A 185 -14.73 3.89 7.63
C GLN A 185 -13.72 5.04 7.50
N GLY A 186 -12.92 5.05 6.43
CA GLY A 186 -11.97 6.12 6.15
C GLY A 186 -12.67 7.45 5.90
N LYS A 187 -13.75 7.44 5.11
CA LYS A 187 -14.59 8.62 4.83
C LYS A 187 -15.18 9.17 6.12
N LYS A 188 -15.75 8.30 6.96
CA LYS A 188 -16.30 8.68 8.27
C LYS A 188 -15.24 9.36 9.13
N ILE A 189 -14.05 8.77 9.26
CA ILE A 189 -12.95 9.32 10.07
C ILE A 189 -12.54 10.72 9.59
N ILE A 190 -12.37 10.92 8.28
CA ILE A 190 -11.96 12.21 7.72
C ILE A 190 -13.05 13.26 7.96
N ASN A 191 -14.32 12.93 7.71
CA ASN A 191 -15.45 13.81 7.95
C ASN A 191 -15.55 14.23 9.42
N ASP A 192 -15.44 13.28 10.34
CA ASP A 192 -15.48 13.51 11.80
C ASP A 192 -14.33 14.45 12.27
N ILE A 193 -13.20 14.48 11.55
CA ILE A 193 -12.02 15.28 11.93
C ILE A 193 -12.02 16.68 11.31
N CYS A 194 -12.37 16.82 10.02
CA CYS A 194 -12.21 18.10 9.31
C CYS A 194 -13.34 18.49 8.37
N ASN A 195 -14.43 17.70 8.29
CA ASN A 195 -15.63 17.97 7.50
C ASN A 195 -15.35 18.43 6.06
N VAL A 196 -14.47 17.69 5.35
CA VAL A 196 -14.14 17.93 3.94
C VAL A 196 -14.88 16.91 3.05
N PRO A 197 -15.22 17.24 1.79
CA PRO A 197 -15.84 16.27 0.89
C PRO A 197 -14.92 15.07 0.63
N VAL A 198 -15.42 13.86 0.91
CA VAL A 198 -14.72 12.59 0.65
C VAL A 198 -15.65 11.62 -0.07
N GLN A 199 -15.16 11.04 -1.17
CA GLN A 199 -15.85 9.99 -1.91
C GLN A 199 -15.31 8.61 -1.55
N VAL A 200 -16.20 7.61 -1.54
CA VAL A 200 -15.78 6.21 -1.50
C VAL A 200 -15.76 5.69 -2.92
N VAL A 201 -14.62 5.14 -3.32
CA VAL A 201 -14.38 4.63 -4.68
C VAL A 201 -13.80 3.22 -4.62
N LEU A 202 -13.83 2.53 -5.76
CA LEU A 202 -13.15 1.25 -5.89
C LEU A 202 -11.62 1.43 -5.91
N ASP A 203 -10.93 0.45 -5.37
CA ASP A 203 -9.48 0.33 -5.53
C ASP A 203 -9.12 0.27 -7.03
N PRO A 204 -8.00 0.87 -7.48
CA PRO A 204 -7.58 0.88 -8.88
C PRO A 204 -7.56 -0.50 -9.53
N THR A 205 -7.28 -1.55 -8.76
CA THR A 205 -7.28 -2.93 -9.28
C THR A 205 -8.64 -3.39 -9.83
N TYR A 206 -9.73 -2.79 -9.35
CA TYR A 206 -11.10 -3.05 -9.82
C TYR A 206 -11.56 -2.13 -10.97
N LEU A 207 -10.78 -1.11 -11.31
CA LEU A 207 -11.03 -0.31 -12.51
C LEU A 207 -10.49 -0.98 -13.79
N PHE A 208 -9.63 -1.99 -13.62
CA PHE A 208 -9.23 -2.88 -14.70
C PHE A 208 -10.32 -3.92 -14.94
N THR A 209 -10.64 -4.11 -16.22
CA THR A 209 -11.49 -5.20 -16.67
C THR A 209 -10.76 -6.54 -16.56
N LYS A 210 -11.54 -7.62 -16.57
CA LYS A 210 -11.00 -8.99 -16.64
C LYS A 210 -10.07 -9.18 -17.84
N ASP A 211 -10.45 -8.64 -18.99
CA ASP A 211 -9.69 -8.82 -20.23
C ASP A 211 -8.37 -8.03 -20.21
N GLU A 212 -8.37 -6.81 -19.67
CA GLU A 212 -7.12 -6.06 -19.43
C GLU A 212 -6.16 -6.80 -18.48
N TRP A 213 -6.68 -7.48 -17.46
CA TRP A 213 -5.83 -8.34 -16.61
C TRP A 213 -5.31 -9.57 -17.35
N LYS A 214 -6.13 -10.19 -18.22
CA LYS A 214 -5.73 -11.33 -19.04
C LYS A 214 -4.66 -11.00 -20.08
N GLU A 215 -4.62 -9.78 -20.59
CA GLU A 215 -3.54 -9.33 -21.48
C GLU A 215 -2.18 -9.26 -20.78
N LEU A 216 -2.18 -9.07 -19.46
CA LEU A 216 -0.96 -8.90 -18.66
C LEU A 216 -0.45 -10.19 -18.04
N ILE A 217 -1.34 -11.18 -17.86
CA ILE A 217 -1.08 -12.41 -17.14
C ILE A 217 -1.29 -13.57 -18.10
N PRO A 218 -0.27 -14.43 -18.34
CA PRO A 218 -0.45 -15.58 -19.21
C PRO A 218 -1.60 -16.46 -18.69
N GLU A 219 -2.52 -16.85 -19.58
CA GLU A 219 -3.60 -17.79 -19.26
C GLU A 219 -3.04 -19.22 -19.21
N GLU A 220 -2.26 -19.48 -18.16
CA GLU A 220 -1.62 -20.77 -17.92
C GLU A 220 -2.22 -21.47 -16.69
N ARG A 221 -2.64 -22.72 -16.88
CA ARG A 221 -3.10 -23.55 -15.78
C ARG A 221 -1.92 -24.27 -15.13
N LEU A 222 -1.50 -23.77 -13.98
CA LEU A 222 -0.38 -24.34 -13.21
C LEU A 222 -0.73 -25.64 -12.46
N ILE A 223 -2.02 -25.88 -12.18
CA ILE A 223 -2.49 -27.05 -11.43
C ILE A 223 -3.68 -27.68 -12.15
N ASN A 224 -3.48 -28.90 -12.64
CA ASN A 224 -4.46 -29.62 -13.45
C ASN A 224 -5.51 -30.35 -12.62
N GLU A 225 -5.19 -30.72 -11.39
CA GLU A 225 -6.15 -31.35 -10.47
C GLU A 225 -7.15 -30.34 -9.90
N LYS A 226 -8.22 -30.82 -9.26
CA LYS A 226 -9.13 -29.98 -8.47
C LYS A 226 -8.43 -29.53 -7.19
N TYR A 227 -8.55 -28.24 -6.85
CA TYR A 227 -7.95 -27.68 -5.66
C TYR A 227 -8.81 -26.60 -5.00
N ILE A 228 -8.55 -26.37 -3.71
CA ILE A 228 -8.97 -25.17 -2.98
C ILE A 228 -7.76 -24.22 -2.95
N LEU A 229 -7.95 -22.99 -3.41
CA LEU A 229 -6.96 -21.94 -3.26
C LEU A 229 -7.18 -21.19 -1.95
N CYS A 230 -6.11 -21.03 -1.16
CA CYS A 230 -6.12 -20.22 0.04
C CYS A 230 -5.04 -19.14 0.00
N TYR A 231 -5.41 -17.97 0.50
CA TYR A 231 -4.50 -16.86 0.77
C TYR A 231 -4.79 -16.33 2.17
N PHE A 232 -3.89 -16.61 3.11
CA PHE A 232 -4.08 -16.24 4.51
C PHE A 232 -3.38 -14.93 4.85
N LEU A 233 -4.15 -13.98 5.36
CA LEU A 233 -3.62 -12.78 6.01
C LEU A 233 -3.41 -13.09 7.50
N GLY A 234 -2.19 -12.90 7.99
CA GLY A 234 -1.78 -13.27 9.34
C GLY A 234 -1.54 -14.77 9.56
N SER A 235 -1.28 -15.15 10.82
CA SER A 235 -0.79 -16.46 11.22
C SER A 235 -1.81 -17.33 11.97
N THR A 236 -3.10 -16.96 11.95
CA THR A 236 -4.17 -17.66 12.67
C THR A 236 -4.27 -19.14 12.27
N GLN A 237 -3.86 -20.03 13.18
CA GLN A 237 -3.79 -21.47 12.90
C GLN A 237 -5.16 -22.12 12.69
N GLU A 238 -6.20 -21.60 13.36
CA GLU A 238 -7.57 -22.12 13.25
C GLU A 238 -8.11 -22.02 11.82
N HIS A 239 -7.92 -20.88 11.16
CA HIS A 239 -8.32 -20.68 9.76
C HIS A 239 -7.66 -21.71 8.83
N LYS A 240 -6.38 -21.99 9.07
CA LYS A 240 -5.60 -22.94 8.25
C LYS A 240 -6.01 -24.38 8.49
N LYS A 241 -6.23 -24.75 9.75
CA LYS A 241 -6.74 -26.08 10.13
C LYS A 241 -8.13 -26.32 9.53
N LEU A 242 -8.99 -25.30 9.54
CA LEU A 242 -10.32 -25.39 8.94
C LEU A 242 -10.25 -25.59 7.42
N ALA A 243 -9.40 -24.82 6.73
CA ALA A 243 -9.19 -24.99 5.29
C ALA A 243 -8.62 -26.38 4.93
N ARG A 244 -7.68 -26.89 5.74
CA ARG A 244 -7.14 -28.25 5.59
C ARG A 244 -8.21 -29.31 5.80
N ALA A 245 -8.94 -29.26 6.90
CA ALA A 245 -10.01 -30.21 7.19
C ALA A 245 -11.11 -30.21 6.12
N TYR A 246 -11.43 -29.03 5.55
CA TYR A 246 -12.38 -28.91 4.46
C TYR A 246 -11.86 -29.57 3.16
N ALA A 247 -10.60 -29.36 2.83
CA ALA A 247 -9.96 -30.00 1.67
C ALA A 247 -9.91 -31.53 1.81
N ASP A 248 -9.53 -32.02 3.00
CA ASP A 248 -9.45 -33.46 3.30
C ASP A 248 -10.84 -34.12 3.22
N LYS A 249 -11.89 -33.46 3.75
CA LYS A 249 -13.28 -33.94 3.64
C LYS A 249 -13.75 -34.11 2.20
N LEU A 250 -13.29 -33.24 1.30
CA LEU A 250 -13.65 -33.28 -0.12
C LEU A 250 -12.69 -34.14 -0.96
N GLY A 251 -11.59 -34.63 -0.39
CA GLY A 251 -10.55 -35.35 -1.13
C GLY A 251 -9.87 -34.52 -2.21
N ILE A 252 -9.78 -33.19 -2.04
CA ILE A 252 -9.20 -32.26 -3.01
C ILE A 252 -7.94 -31.58 -2.46
N LYS A 253 -7.05 -31.15 -3.35
CA LYS A 253 -5.77 -30.55 -2.98
C LYS A 253 -5.97 -29.16 -2.35
N LEU A 254 -5.33 -28.88 -1.22
CA LEU A 254 -5.23 -27.51 -0.71
C LEU A 254 -3.98 -26.83 -1.27
N VAL A 255 -4.14 -25.67 -1.87
CA VAL A 255 -3.07 -24.86 -2.45
C VAL A 255 -3.04 -23.52 -1.72
N THR A 256 -1.88 -23.17 -1.16
CA THR A 256 -1.73 -21.92 -0.42
C THR A 256 -0.74 -20.99 -1.10
N ILE A 257 -1.14 -19.73 -1.29
CA ILE A 257 -0.22 -18.63 -1.62
C ILE A 257 0.33 -18.08 -0.31
N LEU A 258 1.62 -18.28 -0.05
CA LEU A 258 2.26 -17.85 1.20
C LEU A 258 2.33 -16.33 1.31
N SER A 259 1.53 -15.69 2.15
CA SER A 259 1.69 -14.25 2.43
C SER A 259 2.96 -13.98 3.25
N THR A 260 3.38 -12.72 3.30
CA THR A 260 4.52 -12.29 4.13
C THR A 260 4.19 -12.19 5.62
N GLU A 261 2.91 -12.36 5.97
CA GLU A 261 2.37 -12.21 7.33
C GLU A 261 1.96 -13.56 7.93
N SER A 262 2.03 -14.61 7.13
CA SER A 262 1.63 -15.95 7.49
C SER A 262 2.89 -16.77 7.73
N VAL A 263 3.04 -17.30 8.94
CA VAL A 263 4.08 -18.28 9.28
C VAL A 263 3.37 -19.48 9.88
N SER A 264 3.28 -20.59 9.15
CA SER A 264 2.73 -21.84 9.69
C SER A 264 3.31 -23.08 9.00
N PRO A 265 3.54 -24.17 9.75
CA PRO A 265 3.91 -25.46 9.15
C PRO A 265 2.79 -26.07 8.28
N ILE A 266 1.55 -25.60 8.41
CA ILE A 266 0.41 -26.03 7.58
C ILE A 266 0.46 -25.37 6.20
N ASP A 267 1.14 -24.23 6.09
CA ASP A 267 1.31 -23.51 4.84
C ASP A 267 2.38 -24.19 3.98
N THR A 268 2.00 -25.28 3.31
CA THR A 268 2.83 -25.83 2.25
C THR A 268 2.59 -25.04 0.97
N ALA A 269 3.53 -24.17 0.61
CA ALA A 269 3.60 -23.66 -0.75
C ALA A 269 3.75 -24.84 -1.72
N LEU A 270 3.07 -24.76 -2.86
CA LEU A 270 3.68 -25.25 -4.07
C LEU A 270 4.97 -24.43 -4.26
N LEU A 271 6.12 -25.02 -3.94
CA LEU A 271 7.37 -24.58 -4.53
C LEU A 271 7.20 -24.85 -6.02
N MET A 272 6.72 -23.85 -6.76
CA MET A 272 6.71 -23.88 -8.21
C MET A 272 8.17 -24.00 -8.62
N LYS A 273 8.53 -25.17 -9.15
CA LYS A 273 9.83 -25.41 -9.78
C LYS A 273 9.85 -24.76 -11.14
#